data_AF-A0A7W0JS13-F1
#
_entry.id   AF-A0A7W0JS13-F1
#
_cell.length_a   1.000
_cell.length_b   1.000
_cell.length_c   1.000
_cell.angle_alpha   90.00
_cell.angle_beta   90.00
_cell.angle_gamma   90.00
#
_symmetry.space_group_name_H-M   'P 1'
#
loop_
_entity.id
_entity.type
_entity.pdbx_description
1 polymer ?
#
loop_
_entity_poly.entity_id
_entity_poly.type
_entity_poly.pdbx_seq_one_letter_code
_entity_poly.pdbx_strand_id
1 'polypeptide(L)'
;PRLRVIPYSYTVDESAMSGLRAAALALLGDDADVALHPTVTFGAESSVSQTLAGADPQVSLTVALFSLAATPENENHGAFLKALRAASPSARLAVLIDESGYRRRLGLQAGADARLEERRNAWRYFCRALELDTAFADLSAPDLPALERDLERVLAAPAASI
;
A
#
# COMPACT_ATOMS: atom_id res chain seq x y z
N PRO A 1 17.41 -1.37 5.03
CA PRO A 1 16.47 -0.59 4.18
C PRO A 1 15.08 -0.70 4.80
N ARG A 2 14.19 0.26 4.59
CA ARG A 2 12.92 0.32 5.30
C ARG A 2 11.73 0.45 4.36
N LEU A 3 10.71 -0.36 4.60
CA LEU A 3 9.38 -0.22 4.03
C LEU A 3 8.53 0.65 4.96
N ARG A 4 8.26 1.88 4.55
CA ARG A 4 7.32 2.75 5.27
C ARG A 4 5.89 2.39 4.86
N VAL A 5 5.04 2.06 5.81
CA VAL A 5 3.64 1.71 5.59
C VAL A 5 2.75 2.77 6.22
N ILE A 6 1.84 3.35 5.43
CA ILE A 6 0.89 4.36 5.89
C ILE A 6 -0.53 3.85 5.59
N PRO A 7 -1.23 3.28 6.59
CA PRO A 7 -2.60 2.84 6.43
C PRO A 7 -3.55 4.02 6.32
N TYR A 8 -4.60 3.88 5.50
CA TYR A 8 -5.70 4.84 5.43
C TYR A 8 -7.02 4.14 5.73
N SER A 9 -7.70 4.61 6.78
CA SER A 9 -8.94 4.03 7.33
C SER A 9 -8.85 2.50 7.48
N TYR A 10 -7.67 2.00 7.86
CA TYR A 10 -7.37 0.59 7.94
C TYR A 10 -6.50 0.28 9.16
N THR A 11 -6.95 -0.67 9.98
CA THR A 11 -6.19 -1.16 11.13
C THR A 11 -5.40 -2.40 10.74
N VAL A 12 -4.07 -2.31 10.84
CA VAL A 12 -3.17 -3.45 10.58
C VAL A 12 -3.19 -4.37 11.80
N ASP A 13 -3.71 -5.57 11.63
CA ASP A 13 -3.65 -6.63 12.64
C ASP A 13 -2.30 -7.37 12.63
N GLU A 14 -2.11 -8.31 13.56
CA GLU A 14 -0.85 -9.08 13.68
C GLU A 14 -0.54 -9.92 12.44
N SER A 15 -1.58 -10.45 11.78
CA SER A 15 -1.42 -11.25 10.57
C SER A 15 -0.96 -10.36 9.43
N ALA A 16 -1.62 -9.23 9.21
CA ALA A 16 -1.25 -8.26 8.20
C ALA A 16 0.14 -7.69 8.45
N MET A 17 0.50 -7.41 9.71
CA MET A 17 1.84 -6.97 10.09
C MET A 17 2.91 -8.03 9.75
N SER A 18 2.61 -9.31 9.96
CA SER A 18 3.52 -10.40 9.58
C SER A 18 3.70 -10.50 8.06
N GLY A 19 2.62 -10.36 7.30
CA GLY A 19 2.67 -10.27 5.84
C GLY A 19 3.46 -9.06 5.33
N LEU A 20 3.32 -7.90 5.97
CA LEU A 20 4.11 -6.70 5.64
C LEU A 20 5.61 -6.90 5.91
N ARG A 21 5.98 -7.62 6.98
CA ARG A 21 7.38 -7.96 7.24
C ARG A 21 7.93 -8.88 6.15
N ALA A 22 7.19 -9.92 5.77
CA ALA A 22 7.57 -10.81 4.68
C ALA A 22 7.72 -10.04 3.34
N ALA A 23 6.79 -9.13 3.05
CA ALA A 23 6.85 -8.24 1.91
C ALA A 23 8.08 -7.33 1.93
N ALA A 24 8.44 -6.75 3.08
CA ALA A 24 9.64 -5.92 3.20
C ALA A 24 10.91 -6.70 2.89
N LEU A 25 11.03 -7.92 3.42
CA LEU A 25 12.18 -8.80 3.16
C LEU A 25 12.30 -9.16 1.68
N ALA A 26 11.18 -9.54 1.04
CA ALA A 26 11.16 -9.86 -0.39
C ALA A 26 11.52 -8.65 -1.26
N LEU A 27 10.91 -7.49 -1.00
CA LEU A 27 11.07 -6.31 -1.85
C LEU A 27 12.40 -5.57 -1.64
N LEU A 28 12.95 -5.59 -0.43
CA LEU A 28 14.08 -4.73 -0.03
C LEU A 28 15.30 -5.49 0.50
N GLY A 29 15.21 -6.82 0.67
CA GLY A 29 16.30 -7.70 1.12
C GLY A 29 16.25 -8.10 2.60
N ASP A 30 17.17 -8.99 2.99
CA ASP A 30 17.14 -9.73 4.27
C ASP A 30 17.22 -8.87 5.54
N ASP A 31 17.79 -7.66 5.46
CA ASP A 31 17.89 -6.71 6.59
C ASP A 31 16.78 -5.64 6.55
N ALA A 32 15.72 -5.86 5.77
CA ALA A 32 14.63 -4.92 5.66
C ALA A 32 13.73 -4.90 6.90
N ASP A 33 13.32 -3.72 7.32
CA ASP A 33 12.33 -3.52 8.36
C ASP A 33 11.06 -2.81 7.86
N VAL A 34 10.01 -2.87 8.66
CA VAL A 34 8.75 -2.15 8.40
C VAL A 34 8.59 -1.03 9.41
N ALA A 35 8.44 0.19 8.92
CA ALA A 35 7.97 1.32 9.71
C ALA A 35 6.48 1.55 9.46
N LEU A 36 5.66 0.96 10.34
CA LEU A 36 4.22 1.18 10.35
C LEU A 36 3.90 2.52 11.01
N HIS A 37 3.28 3.43 10.27
CA HIS A 37 2.75 4.68 10.82
C HIS A 37 1.33 4.51 11.37
N PRO A 38 0.87 5.42 12.24
CA PRO A 38 -0.53 5.50 12.63
C PRO A 38 -1.45 5.56 11.42
N THR A 39 -2.62 4.92 11.50
CA THR A 39 -3.62 5.00 10.43
C THR A 39 -4.08 6.46 10.27
N VAL A 40 -4.12 6.92 9.02
CA VAL A 40 -4.78 8.18 8.67
C VAL A 40 -6.28 7.89 8.60
N THR A 41 -7.08 8.62 9.37
CA THR A 41 -8.54 8.48 9.34
C THR A 41 -9.15 9.32 8.23
N PHE A 42 -10.34 8.95 7.79
CA PHE A 42 -11.17 9.79 6.95
C PHE A 42 -11.25 11.23 7.48
N GLY A 43 -11.06 12.21 6.60
CA GLY A 43 -11.08 13.64 6.93
C GLY A 43 -9.78 14.18 7.54
N ALA A 44 -8.75 13.34 7.73
CA ALA A 44 -7.44 13.72 8.25
C ALA A 44 -6.33 13.66 7.19
N GLU A 45 -6.66 13.71 5.90
CA GLU A 45 -5.72 13.56 4.78
C GLU A 45 -4.60 14.60 4.81
N SER A 46 -4.87 15.80 5.34
CA SER A 46 -3.89 16.87 5.48
C SER A 46 -2.84 16.62 6.58
N SER A 47 -3.08 15.67 7.49
CA SER A 47 -2.12 15.30 8.55
C SER A 47 -0.93 14.49 8.03
N VAL A 48 -0.98 14.02 6.78
CA VAL A 48 0.07 13.22 6.13
C VAL A 48 1.41 13.94 6.12
N SER A 49 1.44 15.25 5.92
CA SER A 49 2.69 16.03 5.92
C SER A 49 3.42 15.95 7.26
N GLN A 50 2.69 15.81 8.37
CA GLN A 50 3.26 15.61 9.70
C GLN A 50 3.76 14.16 9.86
N THR A 51 3.01 13.21 9.31
CA THR A 51 3.39 11.78 9.30
C THR A 51 4.72 11.55 8.57
N LEU A 52 4.97 12.33 7.50
CA LEU A 52 6.18 12.27 6.68
C LEU A 52 7.23 13.32 7.05
N ALA A 53 7.06 14.04 8.17
CA ALA A 53 8.00 15.08 8.56
C ALA A 53 9.39 14.50 8.83
N GLY A 54 10.37 14.95 8.06
CA GLY A 54 11.76 14.52 8.15
C GLY A 54 12.14 13.46 7.11
N ALA A 55 13.29 13.67 6.46
CA ALA A 55 13.88 12.65 5.61
C ALA A 55 14.41 11.52 6.49
N ASP A 56 13.85 10.32 6.33
CA ASP A 56 14.46 9.10 6.87
C ASP A 56 15.27 8.46 5.72
N PRO A 57 16.62 8.55 5.75
CA PRO A 57 17.46 8.03 4.68
C PRO A 57 17.39 6.49 4.59
N GLN A 58 16.83 5.80 5.58
CA GLN A 58 16.66 4.35 5.53
C GLN A 58 15.42 3.93 4.72
N VAL A 59 14.46 4.84 4.50
CA VAL A 59 13.23 4.54 3.76
C VAL A 59 13.53 4.36 2.27
N SER A 60 13.34 3.12 1.81
CA SER A 60 13.61 2.74 0.42
C SER A 60 12.33 2.66 -0.43
N LEU A 61 11.17 2.47 0.21
CA LEU A 61 9.85 2.44 -0.40
C LEU A 61 8.80 2.90 0.62
N THR A 62 7.88 3.76 0.19
CA THR A 62 6.65 4.07 0.93
C THR A 62 5.47 3.39 0.26
N VAL A 63 4.62 2.72 1.05
CA VAL A 63 3.36 2.14 0.58
C VAL A 63 2.18 2.77 1.30
N ALA A 64 1.21 3.26 0.50
CA ALA A 64 -0.13 3.59 0.97
C ALA A 64 -0.92 2.29 1.07
N LEU A 65 -1.41 1.95 2.27
CA LEU A 65 -2.10 0.68 2.53
C LEU A 65 -3.61 0.90 2.68
N PHE A 66 -4.38 0.16 1.88
CA PHE A 66 -5.85 0.17 1.93
C PHE A 66 -6.42 -1.24 2.01
N SER A 67 -7.64 -1.36 2.50
CA SER A 67 -8.41 -2.61 2.38
C SER A 67 -9.07 -2.69 1.00
N LEU A 68 -9.04 -3.87 0.36
CA LEU A 68 -9.80 -4.15 -0.87
C LEU A 68 -11.32 -3.92 -0.69
N ALA A 69 -11.81 -3.99 0.54
CA ALA A 69 -13.22 -3.76 0.85
C ALA A 69 -13.65 -2.30 0.64
N ALA A 70 -12.71 -1.35 0.63
CA ALA A 70 -13.00 0.05 0.39
C ALA A 70 -13.25 0.31 -1.10
N THR A 71 -14.15 1.25 -1.38
CA THR A 71 -14.36 1.78 -2.73
C THR A 71 -13.44 2.99 -2.92
N PRO A 72 -12.53 2.99 -3.90
CA PRO A 72 -11.64 4.12 -4.11
C PRO A 72 -12.41 5.34 -4.59
N GLU A 73 -12.10 6.51 -4.04
CA GLU A 73 -12.81 7.78 -4.24
C GLU A 73 -11.81 8.93 -4.34
N ASN A 74 -12.09 9.90 -5.21
CA ASN A 74 -11.20 11.03 -5.45
C ASN A 74 -11.11 11.97 -4.25
N GLU A 75 -12.25 12.24 -3.59
CA GLU A 75 -12.32 13.13 -2.43
C GLU A 75 -11.48 12.63 -1.26
N ASN A 76 -11.33 11.31 -1.13
CA ASN A 76 -10.79 10.67 0.07
C ASN A 76 -9.43 10.02 -0.23
N HIS A 77 -9.44 8.86 -0.88
CA HIS A 77 -8.25 8.11 -1.28
C HIS A 77 -7.35 8.95 -2.20
N GLY A 78 -7.96 9.69 -3.12
CA GLY A 78 -7.24 10.53 -4.08
C GLY A 78 -6.55 11.70 -3.40
N ALA A 79 -7.25 12.37 -2.48
CA ALA A 79 -6.67 13.45 -1.67
C ALA A 79 -5.52 12.95 -0.80
N PHE A 80 -5.68 11.81 -0.13
CA PHE A 80 -4.63 11.18 0.67
C PHE A 80 -3.38 10.83 -0.16
N LEU A 81 -3.55 10.17 -1.32
CA LEU A 81 -2.42 9.81 -2.19
C LEU A 81 -1.70 11.04 -2.76
N LYS A 82 -2.45 12.10 -3.11
CA LYS A 82 -1.87 13.37 -3.55
C LYS A 82 -1.09 14.05 -2.42
N ALA A 83 -1.61 14.03 -1.19
CA ALA A 83 -0.92 14.57 -0.02
C ALA A 83 0.37 13.80 0.28
N LEU A 84 0.36 12.46 0.18
CA LEU A 84 1.54 11.62 0.33
C LEU A 84 2.63 11.99 -0.69
N ARG A 85 2.26 12.07 -1.97
CA ARG A 85 3.20 12.43 -3.05
C ARG A 85 3.77 13.84 -2.86
N ALA A 86 2.95 14.80 -2.44
CA ALA A 86 3.39 16.17 -2.19
C ALA A 86 4.34 16.27 -0.98
N ALA A 87 4.11 15.48 0.07
CA ALA A 87 4.93 15.47 1.28
C ALA A 87 6.26 14.71 1.10
N SER A 88 6.41 13.87 0.07
CA SER A 88 7.68 13.21 -0.25
C SER A 88 7.88 13.05 -1.77
N PRO A 89 8.13 14.15 -2.51
CA PRO A 89 8.19 14.13 -3.98
C PRO A 89 9.29 13.24 -4.56
N SER A 90 10.38 13.06 -3.80
CA SER A 90 11.54 12.25 -4.17
C SER A 90 11.44 10.78 -3.74
N ALA A 91 10.42 10.43 -2.95
CA ALA A 91 10.28 9.08 -2.43
C ALA A 91 9.58 8.17 -3.44
N ARG A 92 10.03 6.92 -3.52
CA ARG A 92 9.27 5.85 -4.17
C ARG A 92 7.96 5.62 -3.41
N LEU A 93 6.84 5.75 -4.11
CA LEU A 93 5.50 5.57 -3.58
C LEU A 93 4.74 4.52 -4.40
N ALA A 94 4.18 3.52 -3.73
CA ALA A 94 3.26 2.55 -4.31
C ALA A 94 1.97 2.42 -3.49
N VAL A 95 0.95 1.82 -4.09
CA VAL A 95 -0.29 1.46 -3.40
C VAL A 95 -0.32 -0.05 -3.15
N LEU A 96 -0.58 -0.44 -1.90
CA LEU A 96 -0.77 -1.83 -1.52
C LEU A 96 -2.21 -2.03 -1.06
N ILE A 97 -2.90 -2.99 -1.66
CA ILE A 97 -4.28 -3.32 -1.35
C ILE A 97 -4.33 -4.68 -0.64
N ASP A 98 -4.74 -4.68 0.63
CA ASP A 98 -4.91 -5.90 1.40
C ASP A 98 -6.27 -6.56 1.08
N GLU A 99 -6.20 -7.78 0.59
CA GLU A 99 -7.34 -8.60 0.21
C GLU A 99 -7.88 -9.48 1.34
N SER A 100 -7.08 -9.69 2.39
CA SER A 100 -7.27 -10.73 3.41
C SER A 100 -8.66 -10.64 4.05
N GLY A 101 -9.05 -9.45 4.52
CA GLY A 101 -10.36 -9.21 5.14
C GLY A 101 -11.54 -9.41 4.17
N TYR A 102 -11.37 -9.00 2.91
CA TYR A 102 -12.42 -9.14 1.90
C TYR A 102 -12.60 -10.61 1.47
N ARG A 103 -11.49 -11.34 1.29
CA ARG A 103 -11.46 -12.78 1.02
C ARG A 103 -12.14 -13.58 2.14
N ARG A 104 -11.78 -13.30 3.41
CA ARG A 104 -12.42 -13.94 4.58
C ARG A 104 -13.94 -13.73 4.58
N ARG A 105 -14.42 -12.52 4.26
CA ARG A 105 -15.85 -12.20 4.23
C ARG A 105 -16.60 -12.87 3.09
N LEU A 106 -15.99 -12.99 1.90
CA LEU A 106 -16.59 -13.68 0.76
C LEU A 106 -16.66 -15.20 0.98
N GLY A 107 -15.66 -15.79 1.65
CA GLY A 107 -15.61 -17.22 1.91
C GLY A 107 -15.73 -18.05 0.64
N LEU A 108 -16.55 -19.11 0.67
CA LEU A 108 -16.80 -20.00 -0.46
C LEU A 108 -18.07 -19.61 -1.26
N GLN A 109 -18.53 -18.37 -1.16
CA GLN A 109 -19.74 -17.94 -1.86
C GLN A 109 -19.56 -18.03 -3.39
N ALA A 110 -20.60 -18.45 -4.09
CA ALA A 110 -20.62 -18.41 -5.55
C ALA A 110 -20.33 -16.99 -6.05
N GLY A 111 -19.40 -16.87 -7.00
CA GLY A 111 -18.94 -15.60 -7.56
C GLY A 111 -17.95 -14.82 -6.67
N ALA A 112 -17.36 -15.42 -5.63
CA ALA A 112 -16.33 -14.76 -4.82
C ALA A 112 -15.16 -14.23 -5.68
N ASP A 113 -14.65 -15.05 -6.61
CA ASP A 113 -13.55 -14.65 -7.50
C ASP A 113 -13.92 -13.47 -8.41
N ALA A 114 -15.14 -13.49 -8.97
CA ALA A 114 -15.63 -12.41 -9.81
C ALA A 114 -15.73 -11.08 -9.02
N ARG A 115 -16.20 -11.13 -7.77
CA ARG A 115 -16.27 -9.95 -6.89
C ARG A 115 -14.90 -9.44 -6.47
N LEU A 116 -13.95 -10.34 -6.20
CA LEU A 116 -12.55 -9.99 -5.93
C LEU A 116 -11.96 -9.24 -7.13
N GLU A 117 -12.12 -9.79 -8.33
CA GLU A 117 -11.57 -9.21 -9.55
C GLU A 117 -12.24 -7.88 -9.92
N GLU A 118 -13.54 -7.73 -9.71
CA GLU A 118 -14.24 -6.45 -9.85
C GLU A 118 -13.63 -5.37 -8.95
N ARG A 119 -13.37 -5.71 -7.67
CA ARG A 119 -12.74 -4.78 -6.72
C ARG A 119 -11.30 -4.46 -7.11
N ARG A 120 -10.52 -5.45 -7.53
CA ARG A 120 -9.17 -5.24 -8.07
C ARG A 120 -9.19 -4.26 -9.24
N ASN A 121 -10.11 -4.45 -10.18
CA ASN A 121 -10.23 -3.59 -11.36
C ASN A 121 -10.59 -2.15 -11.00
N ALA A 122 -11.48 -1.93 -10.03
CA ALA A 122 -11.78 -0.59 -9.53
C ALA A 122 -10.52 0.11 -8.98
N TRP A 123 -9.74 -0.59 -8.15
CA TRP A 123 -8.49 -0.07 -7.61
C TRP A 123 -7.41 0.16 -8.67
N ARG A 124 -7.22 -0.78 -9.61
CA ARG A 124 -6.27 -0.62 -10.72
C ARG A 124 -6.61 0.59 -11.57
N TYR A 125 -7.89 0.75 -11.93
CA TYR A 125 -8.35 1.89 -12.72
C TYR A 125 -8.08 3.21 -12.00
N PHE A 126 -8.43 3.27 -10.71
CA PHE A 126 -8.22 4.44 -9.87
C PHE A 126 -6.74 4.83 -9.75
N CYS A 127 -5.87 3.89 -9.39
CA CYS A 127 -4.46 4.17 -9.20
C CYS A 127 -3.73 4.48 -10.51
N ARG A 128 -4.13 3.83 -11.62
CA ARG A 128 -3.63 4.18 -12.96
C ARG A 128 -3.94 5.62 -13.34
N ALA A 129 -5.12 6.13 -13.00
CA ALA A 129 -5.47 7.54 -13.23
C ALA A 129 -4.63 8.52 -12.40
N LEU A 130 -3.99 8.04 -11.32
CA LEU A 130 -3.05 8.80 -10.48
C LEU A 130 -1.57 8.52 -10.81
N GLU A 131 -1.31 7.66 -11.80
CA GLU A 131 0.03 7.20 -12.22
C GLU A 131 0.82 6.49 -11.11
N LEU A 132 0.12 5.77 -10.22
CA LEU A 132 0.72 5.01 -9.13
C LEU A 132 0.67 3.52 -9.43
N ASP A 133 1.79 2.83 -9.20
CA ASP A 133 1.80 1.36 -9.20
C ASP A 133 0.98 0.83 -8.02
N THR A 134 0.29 -0.28 -8.27
CA THR A 134 -0.62 -0.92 -7.32
C THR A 134 -0.37 -2.40 -7.29
N ALA A 135 -0.19 -2.93 -6.09
CA ALA A 135 -0.10 -4.37 -5.85
C ALA A 135 -1.25 -4.84 -4.96
N PHE A 136 -1.65 -6.09 -5.14
CA PHE A 136 -2.70 -6.74 -4.38
C PHE A 136 -2.11 -7.91 -3.62
N ALA A 137 -2.32 -7.97 -2.31
CA ALA A 137 -1.82 -9.06 -1.49
C ALA A 137 -2.87 -9.51 -0.48
N ASP A 138 -3.02 -10.81 -0.31
CA ASP A 138 -3.60 -11.34 0.93
C ASP A 138 -2.51 -11.25 2.00
N LEU A 139 -2.53 -10.22 2.87
CA LEU A 139 -1.47 -10.07 3.86
C LEU A 139 -1.48 -11.16 4.95
N SER A 140 -2.48 -12.04 4.98
CA SER A 140 -2.45 -13.24 5.83
C SER A 140 -1.67 -14.40 5.22
N ALA A 141 -1.47 -14.40 3.90
CA ALA A 141 -0.69 -15.37 3.16
C ALA A 141 -0.22 -14.78 1.81
N PRO A 142 0.75 -13.85 1.81
CA PRO A 142 1.09 -13.08 0.61
C PRO A 142 1.81 -13.93 -0.45
N ASP A 143 1.42 -13.76 -1.71
CA ASP A 143 2.20 -14.22 -2.87
C ASP A 143 3.35 -13.22 -3.12
N LEU A 144 4.48 -13.46 -2.46
CA LEU A 144 5.65 -12.57 -2.52
C LEU A 144 6.20 -12.42 -3.95
N PRO A 145 6.35 -13.49 -4.76
CA PRO A 145 6.75 -13.34 -6.15
C PRO A 145 5.80 -12.48 -6.99
N ALA A 146 4.48 -12.54 -6.74
CA ALA A 146 3.54 -11.64 -7.41
C ALA A 146 3.71 -10.18 -6.98
N LEU A 147 3.89 -9.96 -5.67
CA LEU A 147 4.13 -8.63 -5.12
C LEU A 147 5.41 -7.98 -5.68
N GLU A 148 6.49 -8.75 -5.81
CA GLU A 148 7.74 -8.30 -6.44
C GLU A 148 7.53 -7.86 -7.89
N ARG A 149 6.83 -8.68 -8.69
CA ARG A 149 6.50 -8.35 -10.09
C ARG A 149 5.65 -7.08 -10.21
N ASP A 150 4.64 -6.94 -9.35
CA ASP A 150 3.74 -5.78 -9.37
C ASP A 150 4.46 -4.47 -8.99
N LEU A 151 5.51 -4.56 -8.16
CA LEU A 151 6.25 -3.39 -7.65
C LEU A 151 7.64 -3.19 -8.28
N GLU A 152 8.04 -4.06 -9.21
CA GLU A 152 9.34 -4.03 -9.89
C GLU A 152 9.65 -2.64 -10.47
N ARG A 153 8.66 -2.04 -11.15
CA ARG A 153 8.81 -0.72 -11.77
C ARG A 153 9.13 0.38 -10.76
N VAL A 154 8.46 0.39 -9.60
CA VAL A 154 8.72 1.37 -8.54
C VAL A 154 10.12 1.18 -7.96
N LEU A 155 10.49 -0.08 -7.71
CA LEU A 155 11.78 -0.43 -7.10
C LEU A 155 12.96 -0.13 -8.02
N ALA A 156 12.79 -0.32 -9.34
CA ALA A 156 13.80 -0.02 -10.36
C ALA A 156 13.97 1.49 -10.60
N ALA A 157 12.97 2.32 -10.30
CA ALA A 157 13.09 3.76 -10.43
C ALA A 157 14.22 4.27 -9.50
N PRO A 158 15.13 5.15 -9.95
CA PRO A 158 16.16 5.68 -9.06
C PRO A 158 15.50 6.41 -7.89
N ALA A 159 15.98 6.16 -6.66
CA ALA A 159 15.65 7.05 -5.56
C ALA A 159 16.18 8.43 -5.94
N ALA A 160 15.32 9.44 -5.97
CA ALA A 160 15.75 10.77 -6.40
C ALA A 160 16.83 11.27 -5.43
N SER A 161 18.00 11.58 -5.97
CA SER A 161 19.10 12.18 -5.22
C SER A 161 18.63 13.50 -4.60
N ILE A 162 18.84 13.64 -3.28
CA ILE A 162 18.54 14.84 -2.50
C ILE A 162 19.49 15.97 -2.90
#